data_AF-A0A817FWF4-F1
#
_entry.id   AF-A0A817FWF4-F1
#
_cell.length_a   1.000
_cell.length_b   1.000
_cell.length_c   1.000
_cell.angle_alpha   90.00
_cell.angle_beta   90.00
_cell.angle_gamma   90.00
#
_symmetry.space_group_name_H-M   'P 1'
#
loop_
_entity.id
_entity.type
_entity.pdbx_description
1 polymer ?
#
loop_
_entity_poly.entity_id
_entity_poly.type
_entity_poly.pdbx_seq_one_letter_code
_entity_poly.pdbx_strand_id
1 'polypeptide(L)'
;MTISTGSSSPQSVGVGDFNNDSRLDVVVALSTSIKVYVLFGHGNGSFTSSVIYFLDTNAGPRAIVVDNFNNDMKPDIAVANYRSHSVNILFGYNNGSYASPTTYSTGFNTSPYSLAIGDFDNDSRLDFAVANERANSMTVFLRSC
;
A
#
# COMPACT_ATOMS: atom_id res chain seq x y z
N MET A 1 18.95 -8.43 -11.83
CA MET A 1 17.78 -8.21 -12.70
C MET A 1 17.24 -6.83 -12.40
N THR A 2 16.97 -5.99 -13.41
CA THR A 2 16.34 -4.68 -13.22
C THR A 2 14.95 -4.73 -13.82
N ILE A 3 13.92 -4.37 -13.05
CA ILE A 3 12.54 -4.30 -13.55
C ILE A 3 12.20 -2.82 -13.78
N SER A 4 11.90 -2.47 -15.03
CA SER A 4 11.56 -1.09 -15.38
C SER A 4 10.16 -0.75 -14.87
N THR A 5 10.04 0.35 -14.12
CA THR A 5 8.76 0.96 -13.72
C THR A 5 8.31 2.04 -14.72
N GLY A 6 8.90 2.08 -15.92
CA GLY A 6 8.67 3.09 -16.94
C GLY A 6 9.22 4.46 -16.54
N SER A 7 8.49 5.53 -16.84
CA SER A 7 8.84 6.92 -16.49
C SER A 7 8.43 7.32 -15.06
N SER A 8 8.00 6.35 -14.24
CA SER A 8 7.49 6.63 -12.90
C SER A 8 8.55 6.37 -11.84
N SER A 9 8.73 7.29 -10.90
CA SER A 9 9.78 7.25 -9.88
C SER A 9 9.42 6.30 -8.72
N PRO A 10 10.07 5.12 -8.60
CA PRO A 10 9.80 4.23 -7.48
C PRO A 10 10.25 4.85 -6.15
N GLN A 11 9.44 4.72 -5.11
CA GLN A 11 9.73 5.25 -3.77
C GLN A 11 9.77 4.18 -2.68
N SER A 12 8.87 3.22 -2.75
CA SER A 12 8.69 2.20 -1.72
C SER A 12 8.33 0.88 -2.35
N VAL A 13 8.71 -0.20 -1.68
CA VAL A 13 8.31 -1.56 -2.02
C VAL A 13 7.65 -2.22 -0.82
N GLY A 14 6.70 -3.12 -1.08
CA GLY A 14 6.14 -4.06 -0.12
C GLY A 14 6.35 -5.48 -0.63
N VAL A 15 6.39 -6.45 0.29
CA VAL A 15 6.65 -7.86 -0.01
C VAL A 15 5.59 -8.72 0.68
N GLY A 16 5.09 -9.73 -0.02
CA GLY A 16 4.11 -10.69 0.50
C GLY A 16 3.84 -11.79 -0.53
N ASP A 17 3.10 -12.82 -0.17
CA ASP A 17 2.55 -13.80 -1.12
C ASP A 17 1.15 -13.32 -1.53
N PHE A 18 1.04 -12.63 -2.67
CA PHE A 18 -0.20 -11.96 -3.08
C PHE A 18 -1.13 -12.86 -3.91
N ASN A 19 -0.65 -14.04 -4.32
CA ASN A 19 -1.38 -14.98 -5.17
C ASN A 19 -1.48 -16.41 -4.60
N ASN A 20 -1.04 -16.62 -3.36
CA ASN A 20 -1.08 -17.87 -2.62
C ASN A 20 -0.29 -19.01 -3.30
N ASP A 21 0.81 -18.68 -3.96
CA ASP A 21 1.69 -19.67 -4.59
C ASP A 21 2.92 -20.05 -3.75
N SER A 22 2.96 -19.56 -2.49
CA SER A 22 4.05 -19.74 -1.53
C SER A 22 5.38 -19.15 -1.96
N ARG A 23 5.37 -18.15 -2.86
CA ARG A 23 6.55 -17.39 -3.26
C ARG A 23 6.33 -15.92 -2.94
N LEU A 24 7.45 -15.23 -2.69
CA LEU A 24 7.40 -13.80 -2.40
C LEU A 24 7.20 -13.01 -3.70
N ASP A 25 6.16 -12.20 -3.66
CA ASP A 25 5.80 -11.19 -4.64
C ASP A 25 6.20 -9.80 -4.15
N VAL A 26 6.17 -8.82 -5.04
CA VAL A 26 6.55 -7.43 -4.73
C VAL A 26 5.48 -6.47 -5.20
N VAL A 27 5.14 -5.50 -4.37
CA VAL A 27 4.35 -4.33 -4.77
C VAL A 27 5.24 -3.10 -4.75
N VAL A 28 5.08 -2.19 -5.72
CA VAL A 28 5.89 -0.97 -5.85
C VAL A 28 5.01 0.28 -5.91
N ALA A 29 5.36 1.28 -5.10
CA ALA A 29 4.78 2.62 -5.11
C ALA A 29 5.61 3.56 -5.99
N LEU A 30 4.93 4.31 -6.86
CA LEU A 30 5.56 5.19 -7.83
C LEU A 30 5.06 6.63 -7.68
N SER A 31 5.89 7.55 -7.20
CA SER A 31 5.47 8.88 -6.72
C SER A 31 4.92 9.84 -7.78
N THR A 32 5.23 9.61 -9.05
CA THR A 32 4.69 10.38 -10.17
C THR A 32 3.48 9.72 -10.82
N SER A 33 2.98 8.62 -10.24
CA SER A 33 1.86 7.84 -10.74
C SER A 33 0.61 7.98 -9.86
N ILE A 34 -0.47 7.35 -10.31
CA ILE A 34 -1.71 7.12 -9.56
C ILE A 34 -1.95 5.61 -9.37
N LYS A 35 -0.86 4.84 -9.38
CA LYS A 35 -0.89 3.38 -9.46
C LYS A 35 0.14 2.74 -8.55
N VAL A 36 -0.18 1.54 -8.07
CA VAL A 36 0.81 0.56 -7.62
C VAL A 36 0.94 -0.57 -8.62
N TYR A 37 2.12 -1.20 -8.63
CA TYR A 37 2.47 -2.31 -9.51
C TYR A 37 2.71 -3.52 -8.64
N VAL A 38 2.02 -4.63 -8.90
CA VAL A 38 2.21 -5.92 -8.22
C VAL A 38 2.92 -6.87 -9.18
N LEU A 39 4.03 -7.43 -8.74
CA LEU A 39 4.92 -8.31 -9.52
C LEU A 39 4.95 -9.67 -8.85
N PHE A 40 4.48 -10.69 -9.55
CA PHE A 40 4.44 -12.05 -9.01
C PHE A 40 5.78 -12.77 -9.18
N GLY A 41 6.33 -13.29 -8.09
CA GLY A 41 7.61 -13.95 -8.04
C GLY A 41 7.54 -15.41 -8.45
N HIS A 42 8.58 -15.89 -9.14
CA HIS A 42 8.73 -17.30 -9.49
C HIS A 42 9.59 -18.09 -8.49
N GLY A 43 10.01 -17.47 -7.38
CA GLY A 43 10.82 -18.10 -6.33
C GLY A 43 12.29 -18.34 -6.71
N ASN A 44 12.67 -18.06 -7.95
CA ASN A 44 14.03 -18.16 -8.48
C ASN A 44 14.67 -16.77 -8.74
N GLY A 45 14.10 -15.71 -8.18
CA GLY A 45 14.53 -14.33 -8.38
C GLY A 45 14.00 -13.66 -9.66
N SER A 46 13.20 -14.35 -10.46
CA SER A 46 12.46 -13.76 -11.58
C SER A 46 11.01 -13.45 -11.23
N PHE A 47 10.40 -12.53 -11.97
CA PHE A 47 9.04 -12.04 -11.76
C PHE A 47 8.23 -12.01 -13.06
N THR A 48 6.93 -12.23 -12.96
CA THR A 48 5.97 -12.01 -14.05
C THR A 48 5.79 -10.50 -14.32
N SER A 49 5.30 -10.16 -15.51
CA SER A 49 4.81 -8.81 -15.83
C SER A 49 3.87 -8.28 -14.74
N SER A 50 3.99 -6.99 -14.43
CA SER A 50 3.24 -6.37 -13.34
C SER A 50 1.74 -6.29 -13.62
N VAL A 51 0.92 -6.57 -12.60
CA VAL A 51 -0.48 -6.16 -12.54
C VAL A 51 -0.56 -4.76 -11.94
N ILE A 52 -1.48 -3.93 -12.43
CA ILE A 52 -1.60 -2.51 -12.07
C ILE A 52 -2.91 -2.29 -11.33
N TYR A 53 -2.83 -1.60 -10.19
CA TYR A 53 -4.00 -1.11 -9.47
C TYR A 53 -4.00 0.40 -9.39
N PHE A 54 -5.14 0.99 -9.72
CA PHE A 54 -5.36 2.43 -9.62
C PHE A 54 -5.69 2.81 -8.19
N LEU A 55 -5.20 3.98 -7.78
CA LEU A 55 -5.42 4.62 -6.50
C LEU A 55 -6.32 5.85 -6.68
N ASP A 56 -6.31 6.75 -5.70
CA ASP A 56 -6.98 8.05 -5.82
C ASP A 56 -6.46 8.87 -7.00
N THR A 57 -7.32 9.77 -7.48
CA THR A 57 -6.90 10.80 -8.43
C THR A 57 -5.81 11.66 -7.79
N ASN A 58 -4.71 11.86 -8.53
CA ASN A 58 -3.53 12.58 -8.02
C ASN A 58 -2.92 11.96 -6.74
N ALA A 59 -2.91 10.63 -6.61
CA ALA A 59 -2.37 9.96 -5.42
C ALA A 59 -0.92 10.37 -5.05
N GLY A 60 0.03 10.21 -5.96
CA GLY A 60 1.46 10.31 -5.62
C GLY A 60 1.90 9.36 -4.50
N PRO A 61 1.86 8.03 -4.73
CA PRO A 61 2.26 7.01 -3.76
C PRO A 61 3.67 7.20 -3.21
N ARG A 62 3.84 7.11 -1.90
CA ARG A 62 5.13 7.38 -1.24
C ARG A 62 5.59 6.29 -0.29
N ALA A 63 4.68 5.67 0.44
CA ALA A 63 4.99 4.53 1.31
C ALA A 63 3.99 3.40 1.08
N ILE A 64 4.46 2.18 1.27
CA ILE A 64 3.64 0.96 1.24
C ILE A 64 3.83 0.21 2.56
N VAL A 65 2.75 -0.34 3.08
CA VAL A 65 2.74 -1.38 4.09
C VAL A 65 1.87 -2.54 3.60
N VAL A 66 2.31 -3.77 3.87
CA VAL A 66 1.58 -5.00 3.53
C VAL A 66 1.27 -5.73 4.82
N ASP A 67 -0.01 -6.02 5.07
CA ASP A 67 -0.46 -6.82 6.23
C ASP A 67 -1.91 -7.27 6.04
N ASN A 68 -2.45 -8.02 6.99
CA ASN A 68 -3.84 -8.50 7.04
C ASN A 68 -4.73 -7.47 7.77
N PHE A 69 -5.05 -6.37 7.10
CA PHE A 69 -5.75 -5.26 7.74
C PHE A 69 -7.17 -5.67 8.14
N ASN A 70 -7.89 -6.40 7.29
CA ASN A 70 -9.29 -6.81 7.54
C ASN A 70 -9.47 -8.14 8.31
N ASN A 71 -8.38 -8.72 8.79
CA ASN A 71 -8.34 -9.98 9.53
C ASN A 71 -8.91 -11.21 8.77
N ASP A 72 -8.80 -11.24 7.44
CA ASP A 72 -9.22 -12.37 6.59
C ASP A 72 -8.09 -13.35 6.19
N MET A 73 -6.90 -13.14 6.77
CA MET A 73 -5.66 -13.90 6.54
C MET A 73 -5.09 -13.75 5.13
N LYS A 74 -5.42 -12.66 4.42
CA LYS A 74 -4.86 -12.34 3.12
C LYS A 74 -4.05 -11.05 3.19
N PRO A 75 -2.96 -10.94 2.43
CA PRO A 75 -2.17 -9.72 2.41
C PRO A 75 -2.91 -8.60 1.67
N ASP A 76 -3.28 -7.59 2.43
CA ASP A 76 -3.77 -6.31 1.94
C ASP A 76 -2.61 -5.33 1.76
N ILE A 77 -2.83 -4.28 0.96
CA ILE A 77 -1.82 -3.26 0.67
C ILE A 77 -2.34 -1.90 1.12
N ALA A 78 -1.65 -1.26 2.06
CA ALA A 78 -1.87 0.13 2.42
C ALA A 78 -0.84 1.04 1.73
N VAL A 79 -1.30 2.14 1.16
CA VAL A 79 -0.49 3.08 0.38
C VAL A 79 -0.72 4.50 0.89
N ALA A 80 0.33 5.16 1.36
CA ALA A 80 0.28 6.59 1.68
C ALA A 80 0.48 7.42 0.41
N ASN A 81 -0.45 8.33 0.17
CA ASN A 81 -0.54 9.11 -1.05
C ASN A 81 -0.26 10.58 -0.74
N TYR A 82 0.95 11.00 -1.10
CA TYR A 82 1.49 12.31 -0.75
C TYR A 82 0.69 13.47 -1.34
N ARG A 83 0.19 13.31 -2.57
CA ARG A 83 -0.44 14.39 -3.35
C ARG A 83 -1.96 14.44 -3.13
N SER A 84 -2.62 13.31 -2.90
CA SER A 84 -4.06 13.25 -2.61
C SER A 84 -4.39 13.41 -1.13
N HIS A 85 -3.37 13.44 -0.25
CA HIS A 85 -3.55 13.60 1.20
C HIS A 85 -4.35 12.46 1.84
N SER A 86 -4.13 11.25 1.36
CA SER A 86 -4.90 10.08 1.76
C SER A 86 -4.02 8.86 1.99
N VAL A 87 -4.63 7.84 2.58
CA VAL A 87 -4.17 6.46 2.55
C VAL A 87 -5.19 5.65 1.76
N ASN A 88 -4.74 4.90 0.77
CA ASN A 88 -5.57 3.87 0.13
C ASN A 88 -5.25 2.51 0.75
N ILE A 89 -6.28 1.71 1.06
CA ILE A 89 -6.14 0.30 1.40
C ILE A 89 -6.78 -0.54 0.30
N LEU A 90 -6.00 -1.45 -0.28
CA LEU A 90 -6.43 -2.42 -1.27
C LEU A 90 -6.56 -3.77 -0.56
N PHE A 91 -7.80 -4.26 -0.42
CA PHE A 91 -8.05 -5.55 0.22
C PHE A 91 -7.78 -6.70 -0.76
N GLY A 92 -6.94 -7.64 -0.36
CA GLY A 92 -6.48 -8.75 -1.20
C GLY A 92 -7.49 -9.88 -1.29
N TYR A 93 -7.60 -10.50 -2.47
CA TYR A 93 -8.33 -11.76 -2.63
C TYR A 93 -7.42 -13.00 -2.57
N ASN A 94 -6.11 -12.80 -2.36
CA ASN A 94 -5.08 -13.84 -2.31
C ASN A 94 -5.05 -14.77 -3.55
N ASN A 95 -5.44 -14.23 -4.69
CA ASN A 95 -5.40 -14.89 -5.99
C ASN A 95 -4.72 -13.99 -7.04
N GLY A 96 -3.92 -13.03 -6.57
CA GLY A 96 -3.31 -12.00 -7.39
C GLY A 96 -4.25 -10.85 -7.79
N SER A 97 -5.45 -10.77 -7.20
CA SER A 97 -6.37 -9.66 -7.41
C SER A 97 -6.74 -8.93 -6.11
N TYR A 98 -7.12 -7.66 -6.25
CA TYR A 98 -7.47 -6.75 -5.16
C TYR A 98 -8.81 -6.09 -5.41
N ALA A 99 -9.54 -5.80 -4.33
CA ALA A 99 -10.74 -4.98 -4.37
C ALA A 99 -10.43 -3.53 -4.79
N SER A 100 -11.47 -2.78 -5.14
CA SER A 100 -11.34 -1.32 -5.31
C SER A 100 -10.77 -0.69 -4.04
N PRO A 101 -9.84 0.28 -4.14
CA PRO A 101 -9.23 0.88 -2.97
C PRO A 101 -10.25 1.56 -2.07
N THR A 102 -10.11 1.37 -0.76
CA THR A 102 -10.80 2.17 0.25
C THR A 102 -9.92 3.36 0.62
N THR A 103 -10.49 4.56 0.64
CA THR A 103 -9.75 5.81 0.86
C THR A 103 -9.98 6.34 2.28
N TYR A 104 -8.88 6.60 2.98
CA TYR A 104 -8.86 7.25 4.28
C TYR A 104 -8.18 8.62 4.15
N SER A 105 -8.95 9.70 4.33
CA SER A 105 -8.41 11.05 4.26
C SER A 105 -7.58 11.35 5.51
N THR A 106 -6.35 11.83 5.32
CA THR A 106 -5.52 12.33 6.43
C THR A 106 -5.82 13.80 6.77
N GLY A 107 -6.72 14.44 6.02
CA GLY A 107 -7.06 15.85 6.13
C GLY A 107 -6.58 16.65 4.91
N PHE A 108 -6.78 17.97 4.95
CA PHE A 108 -6.31 18.86 3.91
C PHE A 108 -4.84 19.22 4.10
N ASN A 109 -4.07 19.25 3.01
CA ASN A 109 -2.72 19.78 2.96
C ASN A 109 -1.70 19.06 3.88
N THR A 110 -1.89 17.77 4.13
CA THR A 110 -1.11 16.99 5.08
C THR A 110 0.15 16.37 4.49
N SER A 111 0.05 15.92 3.25
CA SER A 111 1.14 15.23 2.54
C SER A 111 1.72 14.02 3.29
N PRO A 112 0.97 12.91 3.34
CA PRO A 112 1.41 11.64 3.93
C PRO A 112 2.76 11.18 3.40
N TYR A 113 3.69 10.84 4.30
CA TYR A 113 5.05 10.45 3.95
C TYR A 113 5.34 8.98 4.27
N SER A 114 5.00 8.55 5.47
CA SER A 114 5.23 7.19 5.97
C SER A 114 4.01 6.67 6.69
N LEU A 115 3.94 5.34 6.78
CA LEU A 115 2.90 4.58 7.45
C LEU A 115 3.53 3.64 8.47
N ALA A 116 2.91 3.53 9.63
CA ALA A 116 3.14 2.48 10.60
C ALA A 116 1.81 1.80 10.92
N ILE A 117 1.87 0.51 11.22
CA ILE A 117 0.70 -0.30 11.57
C ILE A 117 0.92 -0.96 12.91
N GLY A 118 -0.17 -1.25 13.59
CA GLY A 118 -0.17 -1.92 14.89
C GLY A 118 -1.57 -1.84 15.50
N ASP A 119 -1.80 -2.68 16.50
CA ASP A 119 -2.97 -2.53 17.37
C ASP A 119 -2.64 -1.41 18.39
N PHE A 120 -3.18 -0.21 18.17
CA PHE A 120 -2.87 0.97 18.97
C PHE A 120 -3.88 1.21 20.10
N ASP A 121 -5.05 0.59 20.04
CA ASP A 121 -6.09 0.69 21.08
C ASP A 121 -6.43 -0.64 21.79
N ASN A 122 -5.69 -1.70 21.49
CA ASN A 122 -5.77 -3.03 22.10
C ASN A 122 -7.13 -3.73 21.83
N ASP A 123 -7.67 -3.56 20.61
CA ASP A 123 -8.90 -4.20 20.15
C ASP A 123 -8.65 -5.46 19.28
N SER A 124 -7.38 -5.86 19.12
CA SER A 124 -6.93 -6.98 18.28
C SER A 124 -7.18 -6.80 16.77
N ARG A 125 -7.36 -5.56 16.30
CA ARG A 125 -7.40 -5.18 14.89
C ARG A 125 -6.20 -4.28 14.58
N LEU A 126 -5.76 -4.33 13.32
CA LEU A 126 -4.68 -3.45 12.88
C LEU A 126 -5.22 -2.05 12.62
N ASP A 127 -4.67 -1.09 13.35
CA ASP A 127 -4.76 0.34 13.12
C ASP A 127 -3.59 0.82 12.25
N PHE A 128 -3.63 2.09 11.88
CA PHE A 128 -2.49 2.71 11.21
C PHE A 128 -2.27 4.17 11.63
N ALA A 129 -0.98 4.53 11.69
CA ALA A 129 -0.51 5.87 11.97
C ALA A 129 0.22 6.42 10.74
N VAL A 130 -0.04 7.68 10.43
CA VAL A 130 0.47 8.36 9.23
C VAL A 130 1.28 9.58 9.63
N ALA A 131 2.54 9.65 9.20
CA ALA A 131 3.33 10.87 9.34
C ALA A 131 2.99 11.84 8.19
N ASN A 132 2.56 13.05 8.55
CA ASN A 132 2.16 14.09 7.61
C ASN A 132 3.26 15.15 7.49
N GLU A 133 4.04 15.09 6.41
CA GLU A 133 5.22 15.95 6.21
C GLU A 133 4.83 17.44 6.21
N ARG A 134 3.79 17.81 5.44
CA ARG A 134 3.46 19.21 5.24
C ARG A 134 2.68 19.83 6.40
N ALA A 135 1.92 19.01 7.12
CA ALA A 135 1.16 19.46 8.29
C ALA A 135 1.98 19.45 9.60
N ASN A 136 3.22 18.93 9.59
CA ASN A 136 4.03 18.72 10.80
C ASN A 136 3.24 17.96 11.89
N SER A 137 2.49 16.93 11.47
CA SER A 137 1.57 16.21 12.34
C SER A 137 1.62 14.71 12.09
N MET A 138 0.96 13.96 12.98
CA MET A 138 0.67 12.55 12.79
C MET A 138 -0.84 12.35 12.91
N THR A 139 -1.42 11.54 12.05
CA THR A 139 -2.82 11.10 12.15
C THR A 139 -2.85 9.62 12.49
N VAL A 140 -3.67 9.23 13.48
CA VAL A 140 -3.91 7.81 13.82
C VAL A 140 -5.34 7.47 13.43
N PHE A 141 -5.51 6.35 12.74
CA PHE A 141 -6.80 5.79 12.35
C PHE A 141 -7.04 4.53 13.14
N LEU A 142 -8.03 4.59 14.03
CA LEU A 142 -8.50 3.43 14.78
C LEU A 142 -9.58 2.70 13.99
N ARG A 143 -9.51 1.38 13.93
CA ARG A 143 -10.44 0.59 13.14
C ARG A 143 -11.66 0.19 13.97
N SER A 144 -12.69 1.03 13.98
CA SER A 144 -13.95 0.75 14.69
C SER A 144 -14.65 -0.54 14.25
N CYS A 145 -15.36 -1.16 15.19
CA CYS A 145 -16.17 -2.39 15.09
C CYS A 145 -16.85 -2.65 13.75
#